data_AF-A0A060BTZ7-F1
#
_entry.id   AF-A0A060BTZ7-F1
#
_cell.length_a   1.000
_cell.length_b   1.000
_cell.length_c   1.000
_cell.angle_alpha   90.00
_cell.angle_beta   90.00
_cell.angle_gamma   90.00
#
_symmetry.space_group_name_H-M   'P 1'
#
loop_
_entity.id
_entity.type
_entity.pdbx_description
1 polymer ?
#
loop_
_entity_poly.entity_id
_entity_poly.type
_entity_poly.pdbx_seq_one_letter_code
_entity_poly.pdbx_strand_id
1 'polypeptide(L)'
;HRVFDNTGHEVTMDIINAIQTGDAALPKNIFNVNFFPEQLEYMQMLPCAYHRYYYREEEMLNHSLEEFASVGTRAQQVKKMSMNFLNYIKILS
;
A
#
# COMPACT_ATOMS: atom_id res chain seq x y z
N HIS A 1 14.49 -3.28 -0.90
CA HIS A 1 15.49 -2.25 -0.60
C HIS A 1 16.12 -2.56 0.75
N ARG A 2 17.42 -2.32 0.89
CA ARG A 2 18.08 -2.36 2.21
C ARG A 2 18.03 -0.97 2.83
N VAL A 3 17.99 -0.91 4.16
CA VAL A 3 17.91 0.35 4.89
C VAL A 3 19.04 0.38 5.90
N PHE A 4 19.71 1.52 5.96
CA PHE A 4 20.80 1.79 6.89
C PHE A 4 20.41 3.01 7.71
N ASP A 5 20.79 3.01 8.98
CA ASP A 5 20.64 4.18 9.83
C ASP A 5 21.68 5.28 9.50
N ASN A 6 21.64 6.39 10.24
CA ASN A 6 22.58 7.50 10.05
C ASN A 6 24.04 7.18 10.45
N THR A 7 24.29 6.04 11.08
CA THR A 7 25.62 5.54 11.43
C THR A 7 26.16 4.52 10.43
N GLY A 8 25.33 4.08 9.47
CA GLY A 8 25.68 3.07 8.47
C GLY A 8 25.41 1.63 8.91
N HIS A 9 24.72 1.43 10.05
CA HIS A 9 24.29 0.10 10.49
C HIS A 9 23.04 -0.34 9.71
N GLU A 10 23.03 -1.58 9.20
CA GLU A 10 21.89 -2.12 8.45
C GLU A 10 20.74 -2.45 9.40
N VAL A 11 19.58 -1.83 9.18
CA VAL A 11 18.37 -1.96 10.00
C VAL A 11 17.19 -2.57 9.23
N THR A 12 17.47 -3.22 8.08
CA THR A 12 16.44 -3.76 7.17
C THR A 12 15.49 -4.73 7.88
N MET A 13 16.03 -5.70 8.64
CA MET A 13 15.21 -6.74 9.28
C MET A 13 14.44 -6.22 10.49
N ASP A 14 15.02 -5.29 11.25
CA ASP A 14 14.32 -4.64 12.37
C ASP A 14 13.07 -3.92 11.87
N ILE A 15 13.19 -3.20 10.75
CA ILE A 15 12.07 -2.54 10.10
C ILE A 15 11.05 -3.55 9.57
N ILE A 16 11.49 -4.64 8.93
CA ILE A 16 10.58 -5.70 8.45
C ILE A 16 9.75 -6.26 9.60
N ASN A 17 10.38 -6.60 10.73
CA ASN A 17 9.71 -7.14 11.90
C ASN A 17 8.73 -6.13 12.53
N ALA A 18 9.12 -4.85 12.58
CA ALA A 18 8.25 -3.78 13.07
C ALA A 18 7.03 -3.55 12.16
N ILE A 19 7.21 -3.59 10.84
CA ILE A 19 6.12 -3.41 9.86
C ILE A 19 5.12 -4.57 9.93
N GLN A 20 5.58 -5.80 10.19
CA GLN A 20 4.68 -6.95 10.33
C GLN A 20 3.86 -6.94 11.61
N THR A 21 4.37 -6.30 12.67
CA THR A 21 3.72 -6.23 13.98
C THR A 21 2.87 -4.97 14.17
N GLY A 22 2.98 -3.98 13.28
CA GLY A 22 2.22 -2.73 13.29
C GLY A 22 1.48 -2.48 11.97
N ASP A 23 0.87 -1.29 11.85
CA ASP A 23 0.19 -0.88 10.61
C ASP A 23 1.23 -0.26 9.67
N ALA A 24 1.54 -0.97 8.58
CA ALA A 24 2.41 -0.44 7.53
C ALA A 24 1.77 0.84 6.96
N ALA A 25 2.42 1.99 7.10
CA ALA A 25 1.94 3.24 6.50
C ALA A 25 2.03 3.17 4.96
N LEU A 26 1.02 2.57 4.34
CA LEU A 26 0.92 2.42 2.90
C LEU A 26 0.18 3.61 2.26
N PRO A 27 0.48 3.91 0.99
CA PRO A 27 -0.37 4.77 0.20
C PRO A 27 -1.83 4.29 0.23
N LYS A 28 -2.79 5.20 0.45
CA LYS A 28 -4.23 4.88 0.55
C LYS A 28 -4.81 4.16 -0.68
N ASN A 29 -4.09 4.13 -1.79
CA ASN A 29 -4.51 3.48 -3.04
C ASN A 29 -4.01 2.04 -3.17
N ILE A 30 -3.34 1.48 -2.16
CA ILE A 30 -2.84 0.09 -2.17
C ILE A 30 -3.45 -0.62 -0.97
N PHE A 31 -4.10 -1.75 -1.23
CA PHE A 31 -4.65 -2.61 -0.19
C PHE A 31 -3.55 -3.16 0.72
N ASN A 32 -3.73 -3.02 2.03
CA ASN A 32 -2.74 -3.44 3.01
C ASN A 32 -2.87 -4.94 3.33
N VAL A 33 -2.30 -5.76 2.45
CA VAL A 33 -2.06 -7.19 2.74
C VAL A 33 -0.60 -7.39 3.12
N ASN A 34 -0.33 -8.14 4.18
CA ASN A 34 1.06 -8.42 4.59
C ASN A 34 1.80 -9.25 3.54
N PHE A 35 3.13 -9.24 3.53
CA PHE A 35 3.89 -10.27 2.80
C PHE A 35 3.99 -11.54 3.65
N PHE A 36 4.29 -12.68 3.03
CA PHE A 36 4.58 -13.90 3.78
C PHE A 36 5.87 -13.70 4.61
N PRO A 37 5.87 -14.04 5.91
CA PRO A 37 7.05 -13.87 6.75
C PRO A 37 8.30 -14.55 6.20
N GLU A 38 8.15 -15.78 5.70
CA GLU A 38 9.23 -16.59 5.14
C GLU A 38 9.83 -15.92 3.90
N GLN A 39 8.98 -15.32 3.06
CA GLN A 39 9.44 -14.56 1.91
C GLN A 39 10.35 -13.40 2.31
N LEU A 40 9.96 -12.65 3.35
CA LEU A 40 10.72 -11.49 3.83
C LEU A 40 12.04 -11.91 4.46
N GLU A 41 12.03 -13.02 5.21
CA GLU A 41 13.23 -13.61 5.80
C GLU A 41 14.24 -14.04 4.73
N TYR A 42 13.79 -14.69 3.65
CA TYR A 42 14.67 -15.09 2.56
C TYR A 42 15.19 -13.92 1.73
N MET A 43 14.34 -12.91 1.48
CA MET A 43 14.73 -11.77 0.67
C MET A 43 15.71 -10.83 1.37
N GLN A 44 15.65 -10.74 2.72
CA GLN A 44 16.41 -9.78 3.54
C GLN A 44 16.38 -8.36 2.96
N MET A 45 15.21 -7.98 2.43
CA MET A 45 15.01 -6.74 1.72
C MET A 45 13.57 -6.29 1.90
N LEU A 46 13.38 -4.99 2.10
CA LEU A 46 12.04 -4.40 2.15
C LEU A 46 11.40 -4.37 0.75
N PRO A 47 10.27 -5.06 0.52
CA PRO A 47 9.56 -4.97 -0.73
C PRO A 47 8.86 -3.61 -0.88
N CYS A 48 8.77 -3.11 -2.12
CA CYS A 48 7.93 -1.98 -2.46
C CYS A 48 6.46 -2.36 -2.38
N ALA A 49 5.58 -1.38 -2.13
CA ALA A 49 4.17 -1.63 -1.95
C ALA A 49 3.50 -2.33 -3.15
N TYR A 50 3.92 -1.99 -4.37
CA TYR A 50 3.42 -2.57 -5.62
C TYR A 50 3.83 -4.03 -5.82
N HIS A 51 4.81 -4.56 -5.10
CA HIS A 51 5.15 -5.98 -5.19
C HIS A 51 4.03 -6.91 -4.70
N ARG A 52 3.03 -6.38 -3.97
CA ARG A 52 1.83 -7.13 -3.59
C ARG A 52 1.05 -7.66 -4.79
N TYR A 53 1.03 -6.94 -5.92
CA TYR A 53 0.35 -7.42 -7.13
C TYR A 53 0.99 -8.68 -7.73
N TYR A 54 2.24 -9.00 -7.37
CA TYR A 54 2.94 -10.19 -7.85
C TYR A 54 2.96 -11.30 -6.79
N TYR A 55 3.16 -10.96 -5.53
CA TYR A 55 3.32 -11.95 -4.45
C TYR A 55 2.04 -12.25 -3.69
N ARG A 56 1.04 -11.37 -3.78
CA ARG A 56 -0.28 -11.44 -3.12
C ARG A 56 -1.40 -11.22 -4.13
N GLU A 57 -1.22 -11.78 -5.34
CA GLU A 57 -2.09 -11.49 -6.49
C GLU A 57 -3.56 -11.82 -6.22
N GLU A 58 -3.84 -12.93 -5.53
CA GLU A 58 -5.19 -13.39 -5.23
C GLU A 58 -5.91 -12.41 -4.30
N GLU A 59 -5.27 -11.98 -3.21
CA GLU A 59 -5.87 -11.03 -2.28
C GLU A 59 -6.06 -9.65 -2.91
N MET A 60 -5.10 -9.22 -3.73
CA MET A 60 -5.19 -7.95 -4.45
C MET A 60 -6.32 -7.97 -5.50
N LEU A 61 -6.52 -9.09 -6.20
CA LEU A 61 -7.59 -9.26 -7.17
C LEU A 61 -8.95 -9.28 -6.47
N ASN A 62 -9.09 -10.09 -5.41
CA ASN A 62 -10.34 -10.18 -4.66
C ASN A 62 -10.77 -8.83 -4.11
N HIS A 63 -9.84 -8.08 -3.50
CA HIS A 63 -10.12 -6.72 -3.04
C HIS A 63 -10.54 -5.78 -4.17
N SER A 64 -9.89 -5.88 -5.35
CA SER A 64 -10.24 -5.04 -6.50
C SER A 64 -11.65 -5.34 -7.04
N LEU A 65 -12.08 -6.61 -7.00
CA LEU A 65 -13.43 -7.02 -7.38
C LEU A 65 -14.48 -6.57 -6.36
N GLU A 66 -14.16 -6.63 -5.06
CA GLU A 66 -15.00 -6.10 -3.99
C GLU A 66 -15.20 -4.59 -4.10
N GLU A 67 -14.12 -3.82 -4.35
CA GLU A 67 -14.21 -2.38 -4.60
C GLU A 67 -15.07 -2.10 -5.83
N PHE A 68 -14.86 -2.84 -6.92
CA PHE A 68 -15.65 -2.69 -8.14
C PHE A 68 -17.15 -2.89 -7.89
N ALA A 69 -17.53 -3.89 -7.09
CA ALA A 69 -18.92 -4.19 -6.75
C ALA A 69 -19.54 -3.20 -5.75
N SER A 70 -18.73 -2.44 -5.00
CA SER A 70 -19.20 -1.57 -3.91
C SER A 70 -19.01 -0.08 -4.20
N VAL A 71 -17.81 0.44 -3.97
CA VAL A 71 -17.46 1.86 -4.07
C VAL A 71 -17.03 2.28 -5.48
N GLY A 72 -16.89 1.32 -6.39
CA GLY A 72 -16.38 1.47 -7.73
C GLY A 72 -14.84 1.42 -7.80
N THR A 73 -14.34 1.32 -9.02
CA THR A 73 -12.90 1.32 -9.32
C THR A 73 -12.19 2.56 -8.77
N ARG A 74 -10.88 2.46 -8.57
CA ARG A 74 -10.06 3.60 -8.15
C ARG A 74 -10.21 4.82 -9.05
N ALA A 75 -10.34 4.62 -10.37
CA ALA A 75 -10.57 5.71 -11.32
C ALA A 75 -11.91 6.43 -11.07
N GLN A 76 -12.98 5.68 -10.77
CA GLN A 76 -14.29 6.26 -10.42
C GLN A 76 -14.24 7.02 -9.09
N GLN A 77 -13.56 6.48 -8.09
CA GLN A 77 -13.36 7.14 -6.79
C GLN A 77 -12.59 8.46 -6.95
N VAL A 78 -11.47 8.47 -7.67
CA VAL A 78 -10.67 9.68 -7.93
C VAL A 78 -11.49 10.70 -8.71
N LYS A 79 -12.24 10.28 -9.73
CA LYS A 79 -13.13 11.16 -10.50
C LYS A 79 -14.16 11.84 -9.59
N LYS A 80 -14.82 11.07 -8.72
CA LYS A 80 -15.81 11.60 -7.77
C LYS A 80 -15.18 12.62 -6.81
N MET A 81 -14.01 12.31 -6.26
CA MET A 81 -13.26 13.23 -5.38
C MET A 81 -12.91 14.54 -6.11
N SER A 82 -12.38 14.46 -7.34
CA SER A 82 -12.03 15.64 -8.14
C SER A 82 -13.25 16.50 -8.46
N MET A 83 -14.38 15.89 -8.80
CA MET A 83 -15.64 16.62 -9.05
C MET A 83 -16.14 17.33 -7.79
N ASN A 84 -16.11 16.65 -6.63
CA ASN A 84 -16.48 17.25 -5.36
C ASN A 84 -15.58 18.43 -4.99
N PHE A 85 -14.28 18.29 -5.18
CA PHE A 85 -13.31 19.36 -4.93
C PHE A 85 -13.55 20.59 -5.84
N LEU A 86 -13.82 20.37 -7.13
CA LEU A 86 -14.16 21.45 -8.06
C LEU A 86 -15.47 22.15 -7.68
N ASN A 87 -16.49 21.41 -7.25
CA ASN A 87 -17.73 22.01 -6.77
C ASN A 87 -17.54 22.84 -5.51
N TYR A 88 -16.71 22.36 -4.57
CA TYR A 88 -16.36 23.10 -3.37
C TYR A 88 -15.69 24.45 -3.70
N ILE A 89 -14.73 24.45 -4.64
CA ILE A 89 -14.08 25.69 -5.11
C ILE A 89 -15.11 26.67 -5.69
N LYS A 90 -16.06 26.18 -6.51
CA LYS A 90 -17.10 27.02 -7.13
C LYS A 90 -18.06 27.66 -6.13
N ILE A 91 -18.30 27.02 -4.98
CA ILE A 91 -19.18 27.57 -3.93
C ILE A 91 -18.48 28.70 -3.16
N LEU A 92 -17.14 28.65 -3.07
CA LEU A 92 -16.33 29.63 -2.36
C LEU A 92 -15.89 30.83 -3.22
N SER A 93 -16.08 30.76 -4.54
CA SER A 93 -15.83 31.84 -5.50
C SER A 93 -17.08 32.65 -5.78
#